data_AF-A0A2P7QP09-F1
#
_entry.id   AF-A0A2P7QP09-F1
#
_cell.length_a   1.000
_cell.length_b   1.000
_cell.length_c   1.000
_cell.angle_alpha   90.00
_cell.angle_beta   90.00
_cell.angle_gamma   90.00
#
_symmetry.space_group_name_H-M   'P 1'
#
loop_
_entity.id
_entity.type
_entity.pdbx_description
1 polymer ?
#
loop_
_entity_poly.entity_id
_entity_poly.type
_entity_poly.pdbx_seq_one_letter_code
_entity_poly.pdbx_strand_id
1 'polypeptide(L)'
;MPITLATPPEAILTELARALPRIGRSATIRQRAPAITRAAGRFELAVNMRVARTLDEIIDSDALPMPVYVVGLDDLARGELVKTARLALWSHIVATDAGPVSAEVRSDNSRFAQVTNSVAVGRARTSLMRMSRGEGAAALDGEAAELRIPALNTSLLWVKGARETFEVLDSALPELPEGHRFSAADLTSILRPIAEARLRNPDSDG
;
A
#
# COMPACT_ATOMS: atom_id res chain seq x y z
N MET A 1 -13.92 9.70 13.68
CA MET A 1 -13.74 8.24 13.81
C MET A 1 -12.27 7.94 13.52
N PRO A 2 -11.50 7.46 14.50
CA PRO A 2 -10.05 7.30 14.35
C PRO A 2 -9.71 6.47 13.12
N ILE A 3 -8.53 6.72 12.53
CA ILE A 3 -8.05 5.91 11.40
C ILE A 3 -7.91 4.45 11.84
N THR A 4 -8.47 3.56 11.04
CA THR A 4 -8.46 2.11 11.22
C THR A 4 -7.67 1.43 10.11
N LEU A 5 -7.22 0.20 10.35
CA LEU A 5 -6.69 -0.70 9.33
C LEU A 5 -7.70 -1.82 9.09
N ALA A 6 -7.95 -2.12 7.82
CA ALA A 6 -8.92 -3.14 7.44
C ALA A 6 -8.47 -4.53 7.91
N THR A 7 -9.44 -5.36 8.32
CA THR A 7 -9.15 -6.77 8.65
C THR A 7 -9.07 -7.59 7.37
N PRO A 8 -7.93 -8.24 7.07
CA PRO A 8 -7.79 -9.06 5.87
C PRO A 8 -8.65 -10.34 5.97
N PRO A 9 -9.17 -10.87 4.85
CA PRO A 9 -9.82 -12.17 4.82
C PRO A 9 -8.88 -13.29 5.30
N GLU A 10 -9.41 -14.29 6.01
CA GLU A 10 -8.63 -15.41 6.56
C GLU A 10 -7.80 -16.16 5.51
N ALA A 11 -8.34 -16.32 4.30
CA ALA A 11 -7.66 -16.94 3.17
C ALA A 11 -6.36 -16.22 2.79
N ILE A 12 -6.29 -14.89 2.95
CA ILE A 12 -5.08 -14.10 2.72
C ILE A 12 -4.00 -14.46 3.74
N LEU A 13 -4.37 -14.55 5.02
CA LEU A 13 -3.43 -14.89 6.09
C LEU A 13 -2.91 -16.32 5.93
N THR A 14 -3.78 -17.26 5.55
CA THR A 14 -3.42 -18.64 5.26
C THR A 14 -2.44 -18.72 4.09
N GLU A 15 -2.65 -17.92 3.04
CA GLU A 15 -1.74 -17.88 1.90
C GLU A 15 -0.35 -17.35 2.28
N LEU A 16 -0.28 -16.28 3.06
CA LEU A 16 0.98 -15.72 3.52
C LEU A 16 1.76 -16.71 4.38
N ALA A 17 1.07 -17.36 5.34
CA ALA A 17 1.65 -18.40 6.17
C ALA A 17 2.19 -19.58 5.36
N ARG A 18 1.58 -19.87 4.19
CA ARG A 18 2.04 -20.92 3.27
C ARG A 18 3.21 -20.49 2.39
N ALA A 19 3.15 -19.29 1.82
CA ALA A 19 4.08 -18.84 0.78
C ALA A 19 5.41 -18.34 1.35
N LEU A 20 5.37 -17.53 2.40
CA LEU A 20 6.54 -16.82 2.91
C LEU A 20 7.63 -17.72 3.48
N PRO A 21 7.35 -18.81 4.23
CA PRO A 21 8.39 -19.73 4.69
C PRO A 21 9.25 -20.30 3.54
N ARG A 22 8.61 -20.60 2.41
CA ARG A 22 9.30 -21.13 1.21
C ARG A 22 10.21 -20.08 0.58
N ILE A 23 9.77 -18.83 0.56
CA ILE A 23 10.53 -17.68 0.05
C ILE A 23 11.74 -17.40 0.95
N GLY A 24 11.56 -17.36 2.27
CA GLY A 24 12.65 -17.12 3.23
C GLY A 24 13.74 -18.20 3.21
N ARG A 25 13.40 -19.44 2.83
CA ARG A 25 14.36 -20.55 2.69
C ARG A 25 15.15 -20.51 1.38
N SER A 26 14.73 -19.71 0.39
CA SER A 26 15.44 -19.57 -0.89
C SER A 26 16.86 -19.02 -0.67
N ALA A 27 17.87 -19.76 -1.12
CA ALA A 27 19.28 -19.35 -0.99
C ALA A 27 19.56 -18.02 -1.72
N THR A 28 18.95 -17.84 -2.90
CA THR A 28 19.10 -16.62 -3.70
C THR A 28 18.52 -15.40 -2.98
N ILE A 29 17.35 -15.53 -2.37
CA ILE A 29 16.70 -14.43 -1.62
C ILE A 29 17.48 -14.13 -0.34
N ARG A 30 17.98 -15.15 0.36
CA ARG A 30 18.84 -14.97 1.54
C ARG A 30 20.06 -14.11 1.26
N GLN A 31 20.68 -14.27 0.09
CA GLN A 31 21.86 -13.49 -0.29
C GLN A 31 21.52 -12.09 -0.82
N ARG A 32 20.44 -11.95 -1.62
CA ARG A 32 20.15 -10.70 -2.35
C ARG A 32 19.15 -9.78 -1.67
N ALA A 33 18.30 -10.31 -0.79
CA ALA A 33 17.24 -9.57 -0.13
C ALA A 33 17.09 -10.02 1.34
N PRO A 34 18.05 -9.67 2.21
CA PRO A 34 18.05 -10.09 3.61
C PRO A 34 16.81 -9.58 4.37
N ALA A 35 16.29 -8.39 4.05
CA ALA A 35 15.05 -7.87 4.62
C ALA A 35 13.85 -8.80 4.34
N ILE A 36 13.73 -9.29 3.10
CA ILE A 36 12.65 -10.21 2.69
C ILE A 36 12.78 -11.54 3.42
N THR A 37 13.99 -12.06 3.57
CA THR A 37 14.24 -13.28 4.35
C THR A 37 13.80 -13.12 5.80
N ARG A 38 14.16 -12.00 6.43
CA ARG A 38 13.82 -11.73 7.82
C ARG A 38 12.33 -11.51 8.01
N ALA A 39 11.67 -10.80 7.09
CA ALA A 39 10.22 -10.70 7.07
C ALA A 39 9.60 -12.10 6.96
N ALA A 40 10.02 -12.92 6.00
CA ALA A 40 9.52 -14.27 5.80
C ALA A 40 9.67 -15.17 7.05
N GLY A 41 10.79 -15.06 7.77
CA GLY A 41 11.00 -15.76 9.04
C GLY A 41 10.06 -15.28 10.15
N ARG A 42 9.66 -14.00 10.17
CA ARG A 42 8.62 -13.51 11.10
C ARG A 42 7.23 -14.05 10.75
N PHE A 43 6.94 -14.25 9.46
CA PHE A 43 5.67 -14.84 9.02
C PHE A 43 5.55 -16.36 9.27
N GLU A 44 6.66 -17.08 9.50
CA GLU A 44 6.60 -18.45 10.05
C GLU A 44 5.93 -18.48 11.43
N LEU A 45 5.86 -17.35 12.14
CA LEU A 45 5.17 -17.18 13.42
C LEU A 45 3.71 -16.75 13.27
N ALA A 46 3.07 -16.96 12.11
CA ALA A 46 1.74 -16.46 11.74
C ALA A 46 0.65 -16.54 12.84
N VAL A 47 0.70 -17.54 13.72
CA VAL A 47 -0.25 -17.73 14.83
C VAL A 47 -0.10 -16.68 15.95
N ASN A 48 1.07 -16.04 16.06
CA ASN A 48 1.43 -15.09 17.12
C ASN A 48 1.69 -13.66 16.62
N MET A 49 1.55 -13.40 15.32
CA MET A 49 1.80 -12.06 14.78
C MET A 49 0.75 -11.07 15.27
N ARG A 50 1.21 -9.96 15.85
CA ARG A 50 0.35 -8.82 16.20
C ARG A 50 0.06 -8.02 14.95
N VAL A 51 -1.19 -8.05 14.50
CA VAL A 51 -1.67 -7.32 13.34
C VAL A 51 -2.39 -6.07 13.81
N ALA A 52 -1.92 -4.89 13.40
CA ALA A 52 -2.57 -3.63 13.78
C ALA A 52 -3.96 -3.51 13.16
N ARG A 53 -4.91 -3.01 13.94
CA ARG A 53 -6.29 -2.68 13.53
C ARG A 53 -6.58 -1.20 13.66
N THR A 54 -5.80 -0.49 14.46
CA THR A 54 -5.92 0.95 14.70
C THR A 54 -4.55 1.62 14.58
N LEU A 55 -4.53 2.95 14.43
CA LEU A 55 -3.26 3.70 14.41
C LEU A 55 -2.44 3.51 15.69
N ASP A 56 -3.08 3.44 16.85
CA ASP A 56 -2.40 3.35 18.14
C ASP A 56 -1.62 2.04 18.30
N GLU A 57 -2.10 0.97 17.65
CA GLU A 57 -1.47 -0.36 17.68
C GLU A 57 -0.25 -0.47 16.77
N ILE A 58 -0.01 0.48 15.86
CA ILE A 58 1.02 0.35 14.82
C ILE A 58 2.42 0.16 15.43
N ILE A 59 2.70 0.87 16.53
CA ILE A 59 4.01 0.86 17.19
C ILE A 59 4.35 -0.55 17.70
N ASP A 60 3.36 -1.24 18.27
CA ASP A 60 3.54 -2.54 18.93
C ASP A 60 3.16 -3.72 18.04
N SER A 61 2.81 -3.46 16.78
CA SER A 61 2.40 -4.45 15.79
C SER A 61 3.56 -4.96 14.94
N ASP A 62 3.51 -6.26 14.63
CA ASP A 62 4.42 -6.91 13.71
C ASP A 62 4.07 -6.60 12.25
N ALA A 63 2.78 -6.52 11.94
CA ALA A 63 2.26 -6.32 10.59
C ALA A 63 1.14 -5.29 10.52
N LEU A 64 1.15 -4.52 9.43
CA LEU A 64 0.08 -3.59 9.05
C LEU A 64 -0.64 -4.16 7.83
N PRO A 65 -1.90 -4.60 7.97
CA PRO A 65 -2.69 -5.04 6.83
C PRO A 65 -3.24 -3.80 6.11
N MET A 66 -3.07 -3.74 4.80
CA MET A 66 -3.58 -2.67 3.96
C MET A 66 -4.27 -3.22 2.71
N PRO A 67 -5.53 -2.87 2.46
CA PRO A 67 -6.14 -3.13 1.17
C PRO A 67 -5.47 -2.24 0.11
N VAL A 68 -5.12 -2.84 -1.03
CA VAL A 68 -4.50 -2.13 -2.16
C VAL A 68 -5.51 -2.05 -3.29
N TYR A 69 -5.93 -0.83 -3.58
CA TYR A 69 -6.81 -0.50 -4.68
C TYR A 69 -6.02 -0.07 -5.91
N VAL A 70 -6.55 -0.38 -7.08
CA VAL A 70 -5.98 0.01 -8.37
C VAL A 70 -7.01 0.79 -9.17
N VAL A 71 -6.54 1.84 -9.86
CA VAL A 71 -7.34 2.64 -10.81
C VAL A 71 -6.65 2.63 -12.18
N GLY A 72 -7.45 2.49 -13.24
CA GLY A 72 -6.97 2.52 -14.63
C GLY A 72 -6.95 3.93 -15.23
N LEU A 73 -6.17 4.13 -16.30
CA LEU A 73 -6.09 5.43 -16.99
C LEU A 73 -7.44 5.89 -17.55
N ASP A 74 -8.24 4.97 -18.10
CA ASP A 74 -9.56 5.31 -18.65
C ASP A 74 -10.49 5.90 -17.59
N ASP A 75 -10.43 5.37 -16.36
CA ASP A 75 -11.24 5.86 -15.24
C ASP A 75 -10.76 7.25 -14.81
N LEU A 76 -9.44 7.46 -14.71
CA LEU A 76 -8.85 8.77 -14.39
C LEU A 76 -9.17 9.83 -15.46
N ALA A 77 -9.14 9.46 -16.74
CA ALA A 77 -9.48 10.36 -17.83
C ALA A 77 -10.96 10.80 -17.79
N ARG A 78 -11.85 9.95 -17.26
CA ARG A 78 -13.24 10.32 -16.96
C ARG A 78 -13.41 11.12 -15.67
N GLY A 79 -12.34 11.38 -14.93
CA GLY A 79 -12.37 12.03 -13.63
C GLY A 79 -12.89 11.12 -12.50
N GLU A 80 -12.89 9.81 -12.70
CA GLU A 80 -13.30 8.83 -11.69
C GLU A 80 -12.07 8.25 -10.99
N LEU A 81 -11.77 8.74 -9.78
CA LEU A 81 -10.67 8.24 -8.95
C LEU A 81 -11.16 7.18 -7.94
N VAL A 82 -11.99 7.60 -6.97
CA VAL A 82 -12.41 6.74 -5.84
C VAL A 82 -13.44 5.70 -6.25
N LYS A 83 -14.43 6.11 -7.05
CA LYS A 83 -15.60 5.30 -7.39
C LYS A 83 -15.24 4.04 -8.21
N THR A 84 -14.18 4.13 -9.00
CA THR A 84 -13.70 3.08 -9.92
C THR A 84 -12.54 2.29 -9.34
N ALA A 85 -11.96 2.73 -8.22
CA ALA A 85 -10.86 2.04 -7.55
C ALA A 85 -11.28 0.62 -7.14
N ARG A 86 -10.54 -0.38 -7.64
CA ARG A 86 -10.85 -1.80 -7.40
C ARG A 86 -9.84 -2.39 -6.44
N LEU A 87 -10.32 -3.08 -5.41
CA LEU A 87 -9.47 -3.85 -4.51
C LEU A 87 -8.77 -4.95 -5.31
N ALA A 88 -7.46 -4.86 -5.47
CA ALA A 88 -6.66 -5.77 -6.29
C ALA A 88 -5.78 -6.70 -5.43
N LEU A 89 -5.25 -6.17 -4.33
CA LEU A 89 -4.32 -6.90 -3.46
C LEU A 89 -4.61 -6.60 -1.99
N TRP A 90 -4.11 -7.47 -1.14
CA TRP A 90 -3.89 -7.21 0.28
C TRP A 90 -2.40 -7.17 0.55
N SER A 91 -1.93 -6.05 1.07
CA SER A 91 -0.54 -5.81 1.47
C SER A 91 -0.39 -6.03 2.97
N HIS A 92 0.64 -6.76 3.38
CA HIS A 92 1.02 -6.94 4.78
C HIS A 92 2.41 -6.35 4.98
N ILE A 93 2.46 -5.15 5.55
CA ILE A 93 3.71 -4.42 5.77
C ILE A 93 4.30 -4.81 7.12
N VAL A 94 5.47 -5.44 7.07
CA VAL A 94 6.22 -5.91 8.25
C VAL A 94 7.47 -5.08 8.42
N ALA A 95 7.69 -4.56 9.62
CA ALA A 95 8.96 -3.94 9.96
C ALA A 95 10.05 -5.01 10.11
N THR A 96 11.21 -4.76 9.51
CA THR A 96 12.43 -5.51 9.79
C THR A 96 13.54 -4.55 10.20
N ASP A 97 14.61 -5.09 10.77
CA ASP A 97 15.87 -4.39 11.04
C ASP A 97 16.54 -3.80 9.78
N ALA A 98 16.27 -4.34 8.59
CA ALA A 98 16.72 -3.78 7.30
C ALA A 98 15.67 -2.89 6.62
N GLY A 99 14.58 -2.58 7.30
CA GLY A 99 13.50 -1.73 6.81
C GLY A 99 12.20 -2.49 6.53
N PRO A 100 11.10 -1.76 6.22
CA PRO A 100 9.80 -2.35 6.00
C PRO A 100 9.73 -3.19 4.72
N VAL A 101 8.99 -4.30 4.77
CA VAL A 101 8.74 -5.22 3.65
C VAL A 101 7.24 -5.44 3.52
N SER A 102 6.73 -5.41 2.30
CA SER A 102 5.34 -5.73 1.97
C SER A 102 5.28 -7.14 1.40
N ALA A 103 4.41 -7.99 1.96
CA ALA A 103 4.00 -9.25 1.34
C ALA A 103 2.56 -9.10 0.83
N GLU A 104 2.35 -9.44 -0.44
CA GLU A 104 1.11 -9.12 -1.15
C GLU A 104 0.43 -10.39 -1.67
N VAL A 105 -0.89 -10.41 -1.52
CA VAL A 105 -1.76 -11.51 -1.97
C VAL A 105 -2.89 -10.90 -2.79
N ARG A 106 -3.29 -11.56 -3.87
CA ARG A 106 -4.38 -11.08 -4.72
C ARG A 106 -5.72 -11.17 -4.00
N SER A 107 -6.55 -10.14 -4.14
CA SER A 107 -7.88 -10.08 -3.52
C SER A 107 -8.88 -11.06 -4.14
N ASP A 108 -8.71 -11.38 -5.42
CA ASP A 108 -9.67 -12.16 -6.24
C ASP A 108 -9.60 -13.67 -6.02
N ASN A 109 -8.40 -14.20 -5.79
CA ASN A 109 -8.14 -15.65 -5.69
C ASN A 109 -7.25 -16.03 -4.50
N SER A 110 -6.89 -15.06 -3.65
CA SER A 110 -6.04 -15.27 -2.48
C SER A 110 -4.71 -15.94 -2.79
N ARG A 111 -4.16 -15.78 -4.00
CA ARG A 111 -2.82 -16.28 -4.35
C ARG A 111 -1.76 -15.28 -4.00
N PHE A 112 -0.62 -15.76 -3.50
CA PHE A 112 0.56 -14.94 -3.30
C PHE A 112 0.94 -14.23 -4.60
N ALA A 113 1.10 -12.91 -4.53
CA ALA A 113 1.46 -12.08 -5.67
C ALA A 113 2.96 -11.78 -5.66
N GLN A 114 3.44 -11.16 -4.58
CA GLN A 114 4.82 -10.72 -4.48
C GLN A 114 5.25 -10.41 -3.05
N VAL A 115 6.56 -10.25 -2.86
CA VAL A 115 7.15 -9.64 -1.68
C VAL A 115 8.16 -8.59 -2.11
N THR A 116 8.08 -7.40 -1.52
CA THR A 116 8.86 -6.24 -1.95
C THR A 116 9.30 -5.38 -0.78
N ASN A 117 10.42 -4.70 -0.93
CA ASN A 117 10.97 -3.72 0.01
C ASN A 117 11.09 -2.33 -0.66
N SER A 118 10.15 -1.99 -1.54
CA SER A 118 10.17 -0.70 -2.26
C SER A 118 10.07 0.49 -1.31
N VAL A 119 10.51 1.66 -1.81
CA VAL A 119 10.49 2.91 -1.04
C VAL A 119 9.07 3.28 -0.60
N ALA A 120 8.06 3.05 -1.45
CA ALA A 120 6.65 3.25 -1.13
C ALA A 120 6.21 2.50 0.14
N VAL A 121 6.68 1.26 0.35
CA VAL A 121 6.35 0.46 1.55
C VAL A 121 6.92 1.12 2.81
N GLY A 122 8.16 1.59 2.75
CA GLY A 122 8.80 2.30 3.85
C GLY A 122 8.08 3.60 4.20
N ARG A 123 7.68 4.36 3.17
CA ARG A 123 6.93 5.61 3.33
C ARG A 123 5.54 5.36 3.89
N ALA A 124 4.81 4.36 3.40
CA ALA A 124 3.47 4.02 3.93
C ALA A 124 3.51 3.77 5.44
N ARG A 125 4.45 2.92 5.89
CA ARG A 125 4.62 2.65 7.33
C ARG A 125 5.00 3.91 8.09
N THR A 126 5.90 4.74 7.56
CA THR A 126 6.36 5.98 8.20
C THR A 126 5.23 7.00 8.32
N SER A 127 4.42 7.17 7.28
CA SER A 127 3.26 8.07 7.28
C SER A 127 2.23 7.64 8.32
N LEU A 128 1.91 6.34 8.40
CA LEU A 128 0.99 5.83 9.41
C LEU A 128 1.55 5.96 10.84
N MET A 129 2.86 5.73 11.03
CA MET A 129 3.54 5.96 12.32
C MET A 129 3.56 7.45 12.73
N ARG A 130 3.67 8.38 11.78
CA ARG A 130 3.53 9.81 12.05
C ARG A 130 2.10 10.14 12.47
N MET A 131 1.12 9.61 11.73
CA MET A 131 -0.29 9.80 12.05
C MET A 131 -0.63 9.27 13.44
N SER A 132 -0.11 8.10 13.85
CA SER A 132 -0.34 7.56 15.20
C SER A 132 0.26 8.41 16.32
N ARG A 133 1.30 9.20 16.03
CA ARG A 133 1.87 10.19 16.96
C ARG A 133 1.13 11.53 16.95
N GLY A 134 0.01 11.63 16.23
CA GLY A 134 -0.76 12.85 16.06
C GLY A 134 -0.23 13.80 14.99
N GLU A 135 0.89 13.48 14.32
CA GLU A 135 1.45 14.33 13.28
C GLU A 135 0.61 14.25 12.00
N GLY A 136 -0.12 15.33 11.71
CA GLY A 136 -0.93 15.43 10.51
C GLY A 136 -2.14 14.48 10.49
N ALA A 137 -2.54 13.92 11.64
CA ALA A 137 -3.74 13.10 11.81
C ALA A 137 -4.94 13.88 12.36
N ALA A 138 -4.74 15.11 12.84
CA ALA A 138 -5.70 15.88 13.64
C ALA A 138 -7.08 16.20 12.99
N ALA A 139 -7.33 15.74 11.76
CA ALA A 139 -8.62 15.85 11.08
C ALA A 139 -8.94 14.66 10.16
N LEU A 140 -8.16 13.57 10.25
CA LEU A 140 -8.32 12.41 9.37
C LEU A 140 -9.06 11.30 10.10
N ASP A 141 -10.14 10.84 9.47
CA ASP A 141 -11.02 9.80 9.97
C ASP A 141 -11.34 8.83 8.84
N GLY A 142 -11.13 7.53 9.04
CA GLY A 142 -11.40 6.54 7.98
C GLY A 142 -10.65 5.22 8.09
N GLU A 143 -10.59 4.50 6.98
CA GLU A 143 -9.81 3.27 6.81
C GLU A 143 -8.55 3.58 5.99
N ALA A 144 -7.38 3.16 6.46
CA ALA A 144 -6.14 3.28 5.70
C ALA A 144 -6.07 2.20 4.61
N ALA A 145 -5.82 2.65 3.38
CA ALA A 145 -5.67 1.83 2.18
C ALA A 145 -4.49 2.33 1.34
N GLU A 146 -4.01 1.52 0.42
CA GLU A 146 -3.10 1.96 -0.63
C GLU A 146 -3.88 2.15 -1.94
N LEU A 147 -3.62 3.23 -2.67
CA LEU A 147 -4.11 3.42 -4.02
C LEU A 147 -2.93 3.42 -4.99
N ARG A 148 -2.96 2.51 -5.97
CA ARG A 148 -1.95 2.41 -7.02
C ARG A 148 -2.54 2.82 -8.37
N ILE A 149 -1.76 3.57 -9.12
CA ILE A 149 -2.03 3.89 -10.52
C ILE A 149 -0.83 3.36 -11.32
N PRO A 150 -0.83 2.07 -11.68
CA PRO A 150 0.34 1.42 -12.27
C PRO A 150 0.83 2.10 -13.54
N ALA A 151 -0.09 2.52 -14.41
CA ALA A 151 0.23 3.17 -15.67
C ALA A 151 0.89 4.56 -15.51
N LEU A 152 0.87 5.14 -14.31
CA LEU A 152 1.55 6.40 -13.98
C LEU A 152 2.72 6.19 -13.01
N ASN A 153 3.03 4.94 -12.63
CA ASN A 153 4.01 4.60 -11.59
C ASN A 153 3.78 5.39 -10.29
N THR A 154 2.51 5.53 -9.89
CA THR A 154 2.13 6.31 -8.70
C THR A 154 1.52 5.39 -7.64
N SER A 155 1.97 5.54 -6.39
CA SER A 155 1.42 4.87 -5.20
C SER A 155 1.10 5.91 -4.14
N LEU A 156 -0.08 5.81 -3.53
CA LEU A 156 -0.62 6.78 -2.57
C LEU A 156 -1.15 6.05 -1.32
N LEU A 157 -0.98 6.65 -0.15
CA LEU A 157 -1.70 6.26 1.05
C LEU A 157 -3.05 6.97 1.02
N TRP A 158 -4.12 6.19 0.96
CA TRP A 158 -5.48 6.67 0.91
C TRP A 158 -6.13 6.47 2.28
N VAL A 159 -6.58 7.56 2.91
CA VAL A 159 -7.45 7.49 4.08
C VAL A 159 -8.89 7.57 3.60
N LYS A 160 -9.56 6.41 3.63
CA LYS A 160 -10.90 6.18 3.12
C LYS A 160 -11.97 6.58 4.13
N GLY A 161 -12.62 7.72 3.93
CA GLY A 161 -13.56 8.27 4.91
C GLY A 161 -14.52 9.31 4.35
N ALA A 162 -15.17 10.08 5.24
CA ALA A 162 -16.09 11.14 4.83
C ALA A 162 -15.38 12.25 4.02
N ARG A 163 -14.08 12.46 4.28
CA ARG A 163 -13.20 13.36 3.53
C ARG A 163 -11.97 12.59 3.07
N GLU A 164 -12.07 12.07 1.86
CA GLU A 164 -11.02 11.30 1.22
C GLU A 164 -9.71 12.11 1.12
N THR A 165 -8.63 11.55 1.65
CA THR A 165 -7.30 12.16 1.62
C THR A 165 -6.28 11.19 1.05
N PHE A 166 -5.37 11.70 0.23
CA PHE A 166 -4.33 10.93 -0.45
C PHE A 166 -2.96 11.52 -0.14
N GLU A 167 -2.08 10.76 0.48
CA GLU A 167 -0.67 11.13 0.67
C GLU A 167 0.20 10.43 -0.37
N VAL A 168 1.07 11.16 -1.05
CA VAL A 168 1.95 10.57 -2.07
C VAL A 168 3.02 9.71 -1.41
N LEU A 169 3.02 8.42 -1.70
CA LEU A 169 4.06 7.51 -1.25
C LEU A 169 5.19 7.45 -2.25
N ASP A 170 4.88 7.37 -3.54
CA ASP A 170 5.86 7.33 -4.61
C ASP A 170 5.20 7.76 -5.92
N SER A 171 5.93 8.47 -6.77
CA SER A 171 5.38 8.96 -8.04
C SER A 171 6.48 9.35 -9.01
N ALA A 172 6.31 8.97 -10.29
CA ALA A 172 7.12 9.49 -11.39
C ALA A 172 6.65 10.89 -11.87
N LEU A 173 5.50 11.36 -11.39
CA LEU A 173 4.90 12.64 -11.81
C LEU A 173 5.41 13.80 -10.93
N PRO A 174 6.03 14.84 -11.50
CA PRO A 174 6.54 15.98 -10.73
C PRO A 174 5.44 16.78 -10.03
N GLU A 175 4.21 16.75 -10.54
CA GLU A 175 3.03 17.40 -9.94
C GLU A 175 2.57 16.72 -8.65
N LEU A 176 3.06 15.51 -8.36
CA LEU A 176 2.73 14.74 -7.17
C LEU A 176 3.98 14.56 -6.30
N PRO A 177 4.41 15.61 -5.56
CA PRO A 177 5.55 15.51 -4.68
C PRO A 177 5.28 14.54 -3.52
N GLU A 178 6.28 13.74 -3.21
CA GLU A 178 6.25 12.74 -2.15
C GLU A 178 5.90 13.36 -0.78
N GLY A 179 5.11 12.65 0.03
CA GLY A 179 4.65 13.09 1.35
C GLY A 179 3.61 14.22 1.31
N HIS A 180 3.31 14.79 0.15
CA HIS A 180 2.25 15.78 0.02
C HIS A 180 0.87 15.12 0.04
N ARG A 181 -0.13 15.86 0.55
CA ARG A 181 -1.50 15.39 0.67
C ARG A 181 -2.45 16.15 -0.23
N PHE A 182 -3.33 15.41 -0.85
CA PHE A 182 -4.36 15.94 -1.74
C PHE A 182 -5.74 15.51 -1.29
N SER A 183 -6.73 16.37 -1.52
CA SER A 183 -8.13 15.94 -1.54
C SER A 183 -8.41 15.13 -2.81
N ALA A 184 -9.52 14.38 -2.82
CA ALA A 184 -9.94 13.67 -4.03
C ALA A 184 -10.11 14.61 -5.25
N ALA A 185 -10.63 15.82 -5.02
CA ALA A 185 -10.87 16.81 -6.07
C ALA A 185 -9.56 17.35 -6.65
N ASP A 186 -8.62 17.74 -5.79
CA ASP A 186 -7.31 18.27 -6.23
C ASP A 186 -6.55 17.20 -6.98
N LEU A 187 -6.49 15.98 -6.44
CA LEU A 187 -5.78 14.87 -7.06
C LEU A 187 -6.39 14.51 -8.43
N THR A 188 -7.72 14.51 -8.54
CA THR A 188 -8.41 14.27 -9.82
C THR A 188 -8.12 15.37 -10.83
N SER A 189 -8.05 16.63 -10.40
CA SER A 189 -7.75 17.76 -11.27
C SER A 189 -6.34 17.69 -11.89
N ILE A 190 -5.38 17.10 -11.15
CA ILE A 190 -4.01 16.85 -11.61
C ILE A 190 -3.96 15.61 -12.51
N LEU A 191 -4.54 14.49 -12.06
CA LEU A 191 -4.41 13.20 -12.73
C LEU A 191 -5.19 13.09 -14.04
N ARG A 192 -6.36 13.72 -14.15
CA ARG A 192 -7.20 13.64 -15.35
C ARG A 192 -6.48 14.10 -16.63
N PRO A 193 -5.92 15.33 -16.71
CA PRO A 193 -5.24 15.76 -17.93
C PRO A 193 -4.01 14.89 -18.26
N ILE A 194 -3.32 14.36 -17.24
CA ILE A 194 -2.19 13.44 -17.42
C ILE A 194 -2.67 12.12 -18.03
N ALA A 195 -3.74 11.54 -17.49
CA ALA A 195 -4.33 10.32 -18.00
C ALA A 195 -4.83 10.47 -19.44
N GLU A 196 -5.52 11.58 -19.75
CA GLU A 196 -5.94 11.90 -21.12
C GLU A 196 -4.75 12.02 -22.08
N ALA A 197 -3.65 12.65 -21.65
CA ALA A 197 -2.44 12.76 -22.46
C ALA A 197 -1.79 11.39 -22.71
N ARG A 198 -1.73 10.52 -21.69
CA ARG A 198 -1.20 9.15 -21.82
C ARG A 198 -2.04 8.28 -22.75
N LEU A 199 -3.37 8.35 -22.66
CA LEU A 199 -4.28 7.61 -23.54
C LEU A 199 -4.18 8.06 -25.00
N ARG A 200 -3.89 9.35 -25.25
CA ARG A 200 -3.67 9.86 -26.62
C ARG A 200 -2.33 9.39 -27.22
N ASN A 201 -1.31 9.17 -26.39
CA ASN A 201 0.03 8.80 -26.84
C ASN A 201 0.54 7.53 -26.12
N PRO A 202 -0.03 6.36 -26.43
CA PRO A 202 0.26 5.10 -25.70
C PRO A 202 1.72 4.64 -25.82
N ASP A 203 2.46 5.09 -26.83
CA ASP A 203 3.85 4.68 -27.11
C ASP A 203 4.92 5.61 -26.48
N SER A 204 4.53 6.54 -25.61
CA SER A 204 5.47 7.53 -25.03
C SER A 204 6.30 7.02 -23.86
N ASP A 205 6.13 5.76 -23.48
CA ASP A 205 6.85 5.13 -22.36
C ASP A 205 8.09 4.41 -22.88
N GLY A 206 9.20 5.15 -22.91
CA GLY A 206 10.56 4.61 -23.02
C GLY A 206 11.14 4.24 -21.67
#